data_AF-A0A2W4XNK3-F1
#
_entry.id   AF-A0A2W4XNK3-F1
#
_cell.length_a   1.000
_cell.length_b   1.000
_cell.length_c   1.000
_cell.angle_alpha   90.00
_cell.angle_beta   90.00
_cell.angle_gamma   90.00
#
_symmetry.space_group_name_H-M   'P 1'
#
loop_
_entity.id
_entity.type
_entity.pdbx_description
1 polymer ?
#
loop_
_entity_poly.entity_id
_entity_poly.type
_entity_poly.pdbx_seq_one_letter_code
_entity_poly.pdbx_strand_id
1 'polypeptide(L)' 'MKSLGEETQVVLESLKRTAAKTLERKRRLGHYAVVWRDGKPVAIGEDAPDAQGETPKGDRTYCSADA' A
#
# COMPACT_ATOMS: atom_id res chain seq x y z
N MET A 1 -10.95 16.52 -16.44
CA MET A 1 -9.76 16.37 -15.58
C MET A 1 -9.86 17.39 -14.46
N LYS A 2 -9.89 16.99 -13.18
CA LYS A 2 -9.93 17.96 -12.07
C LYS A 2 -8.57 18.66 -12.01
N SER A 3 -8.50 19.92 -12.46
CA SER A 3 -7.36 20.79 -12.13
C SER A 3 -7.49 21.13 -10.65
N LEU A 4 -6.78 20.36 -9.83
CA LEU A 4 -6.65 20.67 -8.42
C LEU A 4 -5.74 21.90 -8.32
N GLY A 5 -6.12 22.88 -7.48
CA GLY A 5 -5.32 24.11 -7.33
C GLY A 5 -3.89 23.80 -6.87
N GLU A 6 -2.97 24.75 -7.08
CA GLU A 6 -1.52 24.58 -6.83
C GLU A 6 -1.23 24.01 -5.43
N GLU A 7 -1.93 24.51 -4.40
CA GLU A 7 -1.86 24.01 -3.01
C GLU A 7 -2.20 22.52 -2.89
N THR A 8 -3.23 22.07 -3.62
CA THR A 8 -3.63 20.65 -3.58
C THR A 8 -2.59 19.77 -4.27
N GLN A 9 -1.95 20.27 -5.32
CA GLN A 9 -0.85 19.56 -5.98
C GLN A 9 0.35 19.42 -5.03
N VAL A 10 0.70 20.47 -4.30
CA VAL A 10 1.79 20.45 -3.30
C VAL A 10 1.51 19.42 -2.20
N VAL A 11 0.28 19.39 -1.66
CA VAL A 11 -0.12 18.41 -0.65
C VAL A 11 -0.02 16.98 -1.20
N LEU A 12 -0.52 16.75 -2.42
CA LEU A 12 -0.46 15.44 -3.06
C LEU A 12 0.99 14.96 -3.26
N GLU A 13 1.87 15.83 -3.73
CA GLU A 13 3.28 15.49 -3.93
C GLU A 13 4.00 15.22 -2.61
N SER A 14 3.69 15.97 -1.55
CA SER A 14 4.22 15.72 -0.20
C SER A 14 3.83 14.33 0.32
N LEU A 15 2.56 13.95 0.17
CA LEU A 15 2.06 12.63 0.56
C LEU A 15 2.72 11.51 -0.24
N LYS A 16 2.78 11.64 -1.57
CA LYS A 16 3.47 10.67 -2.44
C LYS A 16 4.92 10.49 -2.06
N ARG A 17 5.64 11.59 -1.80
CA ARG A 17 7.05 11.56 -1.40
C ARG A 17 7.26 10.87 -0.06
N THR A 18 6.37 11.11 0.90
CA THR A 18 6.43 10.50 2.23
C THR A 18 6.15 8.99 2.15
N ALA A 19 5.15 8.60 1.36
CA ALA A 19 4.86 7.19 1.09
C ALA A 19 6.06 6.50 0.41
N ALA A 20 6.62 7.10 -0.65
CA ALA A 20 7.77 6.55 -1.37
C ALA A 20 8.99 6.37 -0.46
N LYS A 21 9.35 7.38 0.34
CA LYS A 21 10.47 7.30 1.29
C LYS A 21 10.28 6.19 2.33
N THR A 22 9.07 6.06 2.86
CA THR A 22 8.74 5.03 3.86
C THR A 22 8.82 3.64 3.27
N LEU A 23 8.24 3.42 2.09
CA LEU A 23 8.26 2.15 1.39
C LEU A 23 9.68 1.74 1.00
N GLU A 24 10.49 2.69 0.51
CA GLU A 24 11.90 2.45 0.19
C GLU A 24 12.70 2.01 1.42
N ARG A 25 12.51 2.69 2.56
CA ARG A 25 13.16 2.31 3.81
C ARG A 25 12.74 0.91 4.26
N LYS A 26 11.47 0.56 4.14
CA LYS A 26 10.96 -0.77 4.48
C LYS A 26 11.50 -1.86 3.55
N ARG A 27 11.57 -1.59 2.24
CA ARG A 27 12.18 -2.48 1.24
C ARG A 27 13.62 -2.81 1.60
N ARG A 28 14.42 -1.81 1.96
CA ARG A 28 15.83 -1.99 2.36
C ARG A 28 16.03 -2.82 3.64
N LEU A 29 14.99 -2.95 4.46
CA LEU A 29 15.00 -3.81 5.64
C LEU A 29 14.53 -5.23 5.33
N GLY A 30 14.25 -5.55 4.06
CA GLY A 30 13.70 -6.85 3.65
C GLY A 30 12.19 -6.95 3.84
N HIS A 31 11.48 -5.87 4.17
CA HIS A 31 10.02 -5.93 4.30
C HIS A 31 9.33 -5.67 2.97
N TYR A 32 8.21 -6.35 2.75
CA TYR A 32 7.30 -6.08 1.64
C TYR A 32 6.16 -5.13 2.06
N ALA A 33 5.49 -4.55 1.08
CA ALA A 33 4.30 -3.72 1.27
C ALA A 33 3.15 -4.22 0.39
N VAL A 34 1.93 -4.12 0.89
CA VAL A 34 0.71 -4.46 0.13
C VAL A 34 0.04 -3.17 -0.31
N VAL A 35 -0.13 -3.00 -1.63
CA VAL A 35 -0.84 -1.86 -2.23
C VAL A 35 -2.07 -2.33 -2.98
N TRP A 36 -3.15 -1.58 -2.87
CA TRP A 36 -4.37 -1.86 -3.63
C TRP A 36 -4.27 -1.23 -5.01
N ARG A 37 -4.31 -2.06 -6.05
CA ARG A 37 -4.34 -1.64 -7.46
C ARG A 37 -5.50 -2.36 -8.15
N ASP A 38 -6.32 -1.63 -8.88
CA ASP A 38 -7.45 -2.18 -9.64
C ASP A 38 -8.39 -3.07 -8.79
N GLY A 39 -8.60 -2.67 -7.53
CA GLY A 39 -9.45 -3.41 -6.58
C GLY A 39 -8.84 -4.70 -6.03
N LYS A 40 -7.54 -4.96 -6.27
CA LYS A 40 -6.83 -6.15 -5.79
C LYS A 40 -5.61 -5.77 -4.94
N PRO A 41 -5.34 -6.51 -3.85
CA PRO A 41 -4.11 -6.35 -3.11
C PRO A 41 -2.92 -6.88 -3.92
N VAL A 42 -1.87 -6.08 -4.06
CA VAL A 42 -0.62 -6.41 -4.75
C VAL A 42 0.53 -6.26 -3.76
N ALA A 43 1.23 -7.34 -3.47
CA ALA A 43 2.43 -7.31 -2.66
C ALA A 43 3.63 -6.83 -3.51
N ILE A 44 4.43 -5.91 -2.96
CA ILE A 44 5.62 -5.33 -3.58
C ILE A 44 6.77 -5.41 -2.59
N GLY A 45 7.84 -6.09 -2.98
CA GLY A 45 9.06 -6.28 -2.18
C GLY A 45 9.77 -7.56 -2.61
N GLU A 46 11.06 -7.68 -2.30
CA GLU A 46 11.85 -8.89 -2.60
C GLU A 46 11.38 -10.09 -1.76
N ASP A 47 10.88 -9.83 -0.55
CA ASP A 47 10.35 -10.81 0.38
C ASP A 47 8.81 -10.94 0.27
N ALA A 48 8.23 -10.47 -0.83
CA ALA A 48 6.80 -10.60 -1.09
C ALA A 48 6.46 -12.06 -1.45
N PRO A 49 5.37 -12.64 -0.92
CA PRO A 49 4.96 -13.97 -1.31
C PRO A 49 4.60 -14.02 -2.81
N ASP A 50 5.03 -15.07 -3.50
CA ASP A 50 4.69 -15.29 -4.89
C ASP A 50 3.15 -15.29 -5.05
N ALA A 51 2.64 -14.42 -5.91
CA ALA A 51 1.21 -14.22 -6.15
C ALA A 51 0.49 -15.42 -6.80
N GLN A 52 1.10 -16.62 -6.76
CA GLN A 52 0.60 -17.87 -7.33
C GLN A 52 0.26 -18.94 -6.28
N GLY A 53 0.35 -18.64 -4.99
CA GLY A 53 -0.04 -19.58 -3.93
C GLY A 53 -1.12 -19.02 -3.03
N GLU A 54 -2.37 -19.31 -3.36
CA GLU A 54 -3.51 -19.30 -2.44
C GLU A 54 -3.89 -17.93 -1.82
N THR A 55 -5.04 -17.43 -2.25
CA THR A 55 -5.92 -16.71 -1.33
C THR A 55 -6.01 -17.53 -0.03
N PRO A 56 -5.68 -16.99 1.15
CA PRO A 56 -6.16 -17.63 2.36
C PRO A 56 -7.68 -17.52 2.29
N LYS A 57 -8.35 -18.64 2.03
CA LYS A 57 -9.68 -18.91 2.57
C LYS A 57 -9.50 -18.95 4.08
N GLY A 58 -9.38 -17.76 4.68
CA GLY A 58 -9.16 -17.54 6.10
C GLY A 58 -9.89 -16.26 6.41
N ASP A 59 -11.04 -16.45 7.05
CA ASP A 59 -12.03 -15.50 7.51
C ASP A 59 -11.83 -14.00 7.23
N ARG A 60 -12.89 -13.45 6.66
CA ARG A 60 -13.23 -12.04 6.75
C ARG A 60 -13.38 -11.64 8.23
N THR A 61 -12.30 -11.28 8.90
CA THR A 61 -12.32 -10.53 10.15
C THR A 61 -11.44 -9.29 10.02
N TYR A 62 -11.97 -8.33 9.26
CA TYR A 62 -11.62 -6.93 9.44
C TYR A 62 -12.23 -6.49 10.78
N CYS A 63 -11.36 -6.16 11.75
CA CYS A 63 -11.64 -5.53 13.05
C CYS A 63 -13.07 -5.68 13.62
N SER A 64 -13.30 -6.61 14.55
CA SER A 64 -14.25 -6.31 15.63
C SER A 64 -13.55 -5.32 16.55
N ALA A 65 -13.94 -4.05 16.43
CA ALA A 65 -13.83 -3.13 17.54
C ALA A 65 -14.89 -3.57 18.55
N ASP A 66 -14.47 -4.35 19.55
CA ASP A 66 -15.34 -4.64 20.68
C ASP A 66 -15.28 -3.45 21.65
N ALA A 67 -16.44 -2.80 21.76
CA ALA A 67 -16.78 -1.71 22.66
C ALA A 67 -17.19 -2.23 24.05
#